data_AF-A0A3M2FIP1-F1
#
_entry.id   AF-A0A3M2FIP1-F1
#
_cell.length_a   1.000
_cell.length_b   1.000
_cell.length_c   1.000
_cell.angle_alpha   90.00
_cell.angle_beta   90.00
_cell.angle_gamma   90.00
#
_symmetry.space_group_name_H-M   'P 1'
#
loop_
_entity.id
_entity.type
_entity.pdbx_description
1 polymer ?
#
loop_
_entity_poly.entity_id
_entity_poly.type
_entity_poly.pdbx_seq_one_letter_code
_entity_poly.pdbx_strand_id
1 'polypeptide(L)'
;MSSSRKIDRILREMDRAHAHASPAPQVLDLAHARYIIFSDHHRGTRDGADDFRRTERAYNAALAYYFRLGYTLVILGDAEELWEERPGTVLSTYDYSLRMEARFHQASRYLRFWGNHDDYWASQSAVERHLGPIFGPNLPVHEAMTFQVVNGPEPLGRLFLAHGHQGSSTSDGRFAPVSRFFVRWAWRPIQRLTKISANTPASSWALRQVMNDGMYRWACQRNTEASAQGEAMILIVGHTHRPIFASASHLATVQAELESALAHLQERPDDPDRRRRVAELEAEQEWIRAQETQEPDGSEADLPDLPCYFNTGCCSFLDGDITGIEIVNDRIRLVRWPDDEAQPRPQTLAERSLIDIYARLHEAAGHP
;
A
#
# COMPACT_ATOMS: atom_id res chain seq x y z
N MET A 1 -25.43 -3.29 -6.84
CA MET A 1 -24.73 -4.48 -7.37
C MET A 1 -24.24 -5.30 -6.18
N SER A 2 -24.61 -6.57 -6.07
CA SER A 2 -24.26 -7.45 -4.92
C SER A 2 -22.75 -7.45 -4.64
N SER A 3 -22.36 -7.44 -3.36
CA SER A 3 -20.95 -7.47 -2.88
C SER A 3 -20.14 -8.58 -3.56
N SER A 4 -20.74 -9.76 -3.74
CA SER A 4 -20.12 -10.92 -4.38
C SER A 4 -19.60 -10.64 -5.81
N ARG A 5 -20.35 -9.91 -6.66
CA ARG A 5 -19.89 -9.61 -8.03
C ARG A 5 -18.68 -8.69 -8.08
N LYS A 6 -18.49 -7.85 -7.05
CA LYS A 6 -17.32 -6.96 -6.94
C LYS A 6 -16.11 -7.75 -6.47
N ILE A 7 -16.27 -8.63 -5.49
CA ILE A 7 -15.20 -9.52 -5.01
C ILE A 7 -14.71 -10.41 -6.15
N ASP A 8 -15.59 -11.08 -6.90
CA ASP A 8 -15.20 -11.91 -8.04
C ASP A 8 -14.38 -11.16 -9.08
N ARG A 9 -14.66 -9.86 -9.25
CA ARG A 9 -13.91 -8.99 -10.16
C ARG A 9 -12.53 -8.67 -9.60
N ILE A 10 -12.43 -8.33 -8.31
CA ILE A 10 -11.15 -8.10 -7.63
C ILE A 10 -10.26 -9.34 -7.80
N LEU A 11 -10.78 -10.53 -7.50
CA LEU A 11 -10.03 -11.79 -7.62
C LEU A 11 -9.46 -11.97 -9.05
N ARG A 12 -10.31 -11.85 -10.09
CA ARG A 12 -9.88 -12.02 -11.49
C ARG A 12 -8.83 -11.00 -11.93
N GLU A 13 -8.96 -9.75 -11.51
CA GLU A 13 -8.02 -8.71 -11.92
C GLU A 13 -6.69 -8.82 -11.18
N MET A 14 -6.71 -9.28 -9.93
CA MET A 14 -5.50 -9.66 -9.20
C MET A 14 -4.82 -10.87 -9.85
N ASP A 15 -5.59 -11.87 -10.31
CA ASP A 15 -5.03 -12.99 -11.08
C ASP A 15 -4.32 -12.52 -12.36
N ARG A 16 -4.96 -11.62 -13.13
CA ARG A 16 -4.38 -11.05 -14.35
C ARG A 16 -3.07 -10.31 -14.05
N ALA A 17 -3.09 -9.41 -13.06
CA ALA A 17 -1.92 -8.62 -12.70
C ALA A 17 -0.76 -9.51 -12.22
N HIS A 18 -1.06 -10.50 -11.35
CA HIS A 18 -0.07 -11.46 -10.89
C HIS A 18 0.49 -12.31 -12.02
N ALA A 19 -0.35 -12.82 -12.93
CA ALA A 19 0.09 -13.63 -14.07
C ALA A 19 1.00 -12.85 -15.01
N HIS A 20 0.79 -11.54 -15.16
CA HIS A 20 1.67 -10.68 -15.95
C HIS A 20 3.01 -10.39 -15.26
N ALA A 21 3.00 -10.24 -13.92
CA ALA A 21 4.16 -9.86 -13.14
C ALA A 21 5.09 -11.03 -12.74
N SER A 22 4.57 -12.26 -12.72
CA SER A 22 5.27 -13.43 -12.18
C SER A 22 6.15 -14.29 -13.12
N PRO A 23 6.17 -14.15 -14.46
CA PRO A 23 7.00 -15.02 -15.32
C PRO A 23 8.52 -14.92 -15.07
N ALA A 24 9.02 -13.81 -14.53
CA ALA A 24 10.43 -13.61 -14.23
C ALA A 24 10.59 -12.71 -12.99
N PRO A 25 10.38 -13.27 -11.77
CA PRO A 25 10.44 -12.47 -10.56
C PRO A 25 11.86 -11.95 -10.31
N GLN A 26 11.96 -10.71 -9.84
CA GLN A 26 13.25 -10.16 -9.41
C GLN A 26 13.67 -10.78 -8.08
N VAL A 27 14.96 -11.00 -7.86
CA VAL A 27 15.43 -11.54 -6.58
C VAL A 27 15.52 -10.42 -5.55
N LEU A 28 14.87 -10.61 -4.40
CA LEU A 28 15.03 -9.78 -3.21
C LEU A 28 15.74 -10.61 -2.15
N ASP A 29 17.03 -10.35 -1.96
CA ASP A 29 17.84 -10.98 -0.92
C ASP A 29 17.70 -10.22 0.40
N LEU A 30 17.16 -10.90 1.41
CA LEU A 30 16.98 -10.33 2.74
C LEU A 30 18.29 -9.90 3.39
N ALA A 31 19.47 -10.39 2.99
CA ALA A 31 20.72 -9.88 3.57
C ALA A 31 21.02 -8.42 3.16
N HIS A 32 20.44 -7.96 2.06
CA HIS A 32 20.73 -6.66 1.43
C HIS A 32 19.48 -5.80 1.23
N ALA A 33 18.30 -6.31 1.57
CA ALA A 33 17.03 -5.64 1.35
C ALA A 33 16.97 -4.31 2.13
N ARG A 34 16.75 -3.21 1.41
CA ARG A 34 16.46 -1.88 1.95
C ARG A 34 15.46 -1.21 1.02
N TYR A 35 14.17 -1.26 1.38
CA TYR A 35 13.08 -0.72 0.59
C TYR A 35 12.20 0.17 1.46
N ILE A 36 11.71 1.26 0.87
CA ILE A 36 10.61 2.03 1.42
C ILE A 36 9.54 2.16 0.35
N ILE A 37 8.31 1.80 0.70
CA ILE A 37 7.18 1.73 -0.22
C ILE A 37 6.14 2.74 0.22
N PHE A 38 5.86 3.71 -0.64
CA PHE A 38 4.83 4.74 -0.47
C PHE A 38 3.81 4.66 -1.61
N SER A 39 2.56 5.01 -1.35
CA SER A 39 1.49 5.11 -2.37
C SER A 39 0.61 6.33 -2.11
N ASP A 40 -0.37 6.56 -2.99
CA ASP A 40 -1.51 7.44 -2.71
C ASP A 40 -1.08 8.83 -2.25
N HIS A 41 -0.19 9.43 -3.05
CA HIS A 41 0.21 10.81 -2.79
C HIS A 41 -0.89 11.75 -3.30
N HIS A 42 -1.55 11.42 -4.42
CA HIS A 42 -2.60 12.23 -5.02
C HIS A 42 -2.18 13.70 -5.21
N ARG A 43 -0.97 13.91 -5.73
CA ARG A 43 -0.43 15.26 -5.96
C ARG A 43 -1.32 16.04 -6.91
N GLY A 44 -1.85 17.15 -6.43
CA GLY A 44 -2.67 18.08 -7.20
C GLY A 44 -1.91 19.33 -7.63
N THR A 45 -2.59 20.48 -7.55
CA THR A 45 -2.06 21.80 -7.96
C THR A 45 -2.00 22.80 -6.80
N ARG A 46 -1.90 22.31 -5.56
CA ARG A 46 -1.92 23.05 -4.29
C ARG A 46 -3.23 23.80 -4.01
N ASP A 47 -4.32 23.46 -4.69
CA ASP A 47 -5.64 24.01 -4.41
C ASP A 47 -6.27 23.37 -3.15
N GLY A 48 -7.55 23.64 -2.89
CA GLY A 48 -8.22 23.13 -1.69
C GLY A 48 -8.44 21.61 -1.69
N ALA A 49 -8.32 20.95 -2.85
CA ALA A 49 -8.47 19.50 -3.01
C ALA A 49 -7.13 18.74 -2.97
N ASP A 50 -6.00 19.46 -2.95
CA ASP A 50 -4.66 18.86 -2.92
C ASP A 50 -4.19 18.61 -1.48
N ASP A 51 -4.54 17.44 -0.95
CA ASP A 51 -4.17 17.02 0.39
C ASP A 51 -2.66 16.71 0.53
N PHE A 52 -1.97 16.32 -0.55
CA PHE A 52 -0.52 16.12 -0.55
C PHE A 52 0.25 17.37 -0.12
N ARG A 53 -0.31 18.56 -0.38
CA ARG A 53 0.30 19.83 0.04
C ARG A 53 0.63 19.85 1.53
N ARG A 54 -0.18 19.18 2.36
CA ARG A 54 -0.01 19.12 3.81
C ARG A 54 1.13 18.18 4.21
N THR A 55 1.27 17.08 3.48
CA THR A 55 2.21 15.98 3.77
C THR A 55 3.58 16.15 3.10
N GLU A 56 3.70 17.05 2.12
CA GLU A 56 4.93 17.30 1.35
C GLU A 56 6.18 17.45 2.23
N ARG A 57 6.06 18.07 3.40
CA ARG A 57 7.18 18.26 4.33
C ARG A 57 7.66 16.93 4.93
N ALA A 58 6.74 16.11 5.41
CA ALA A 58 7.03 14.78 5.95
C ALA A 58 7.62 13.89 4.85
N TYR A 59 7.03 13.95 3.65
CA TYR A 59 7.51 13.20 2.49
C TYR A 59 8.93 13.58 2.06
N ASN A 60 9.21 14.88 1.91
CA ASN A 60 10.56 15.33 1.52
C ASN A 60 11.60 14.99 2.60
N ALA A 61 11.24 15.02 3.88
CA ALA A 61 12.11 14.56 4.97
C ALA A 61 12.40 13.05 4.85
N ALA A 62 11.37 12.23 4.65
CA ALA A 62 11.50 10.79 4.43
C ALA A 62 12.39 10.49 3.21
N LEU A 63 12.18 11.16 2.07
CA LEU A 63 13.01 10.99 0.87
C LEU A 63 14.49 11.27 1.16
N ALA A 64 14.80 12.36 1.87
CA ALA A 64 16.18 12.69 2.22
C ALA A 64 16.81 11.62 3.13
N TYR A 65 16.06 11.15 4.12
CA TYR A 65 16.48 10.11 5.07
C TYR A 65 16.78 8.79 4.36
N TYR A 66 15.80 8.24 3.63
CA TYR A 66 15.93 6.96 2.95
C TYR A 66 16.94 6.99 1.81
N PHE A 67 17.08 8.12 1.12
CA PHE A 67 18.11 8.26 0.10
C PHE A 67 19.50 8.12 0.69
N ARG A 68 19.76 8.80 1.82
CA ARG A 68 21.06 8.78 2.50
C ARG A 68 21.41 7.39 3.05
N LEU A 69 20.41 6.65 3.52
CA LEU A 69 20.59 5.29 4.03
C LEU A 69 20.66 4.21 2.94
N GLY A 70 20.60 4.58 1.66
CA GLY A 70 20.80 3.65 0.55
C GLY A 70 19.58 2.79 0.22
N TYR A 71 18.37 3.23 0.57
CA TYR A 71 17.15 2.46 0.29
C TYR A 71 16.73 2.55 -1.17
N THR A 72 16.08 1.50 -1.66
CA THR A 72 15.26 1.54 -2.87
C THR A 72 13.91 2.18 -2.54
N LEU A 73 13.57 3.24 -3.26
CA LEU A 73 12.27 3.90 -3.15
C LEU A 73 11.28 3.24 -4.11
N VAL A 74 10.11 2.86 -3.58
CA VAL A 74 9.00 2.33 -4.36
C VAL A 74 7.82 3.29 -4.26
N ILE A 75 7.35 3.79 -5.41
CA ILE A 75 6.13 4.57 -5.51
C ILE A 75 5.03 3.68 -6.10
N LEU A 76 4.17 3.16 -5.24
CA LEU A 76 3.19 2.13 -5.51
C LEU A 76 1.86 2.72 -6.00
N GLY A 77 1.90 3.53 -7.06
CA GLY A 77 0.72 4.08 -7.75
C GLY A 77 -0.01 5.24 -7.03
N ASP A 78 -0.91 5.88 -7.77
CA ASP A 78 -1.68 7.07 -7.36
C ASP A 78 -0.77 8.17 -6.80
N ALA A 79 0.33 8.43 -7.51
CA ALA A 79 1.28 9.48 -7.13
C ALA A 79 0.77 10.87 -7.54
N GLU A 80 0.11 10.98 -8.70
CA GLU A 80 -0.47 12.22 -9.19
C GLU A 80 -1.98 12.11 -9.42
N GLU A 81 -2.72 13.17 -9.10
CA GLU A 81 -4.17 13.26 -9.30
C GLU A 81 -4.51 13.63 -10.75
N LEU A 82 -4.22 12.73 -11.70
CA LEU A 82 -4.39 13.01 -13.13
C LEU A 82 -5.84 12.87 -13.61
N TRP A 83 -6.79 12.48 -12.76
CA TRP A 83 -8.21 12.56 -13.12
C TRP A 83 -8.69 14.00 -13.12
N GLU A 84 -8.21 14.79 -12.16
CA GLU A 84 -8.60 16.20 -12.00
C GLU A 84 -7.59 17.15 -12.65
N GLU A 85 -6.33 16.76 -12.75
CA GLU A 85 -5.26 17.67 -13.13
C GLU A 85 -4.53 17.31 -14.43
N ARG A 86 -3.85 18.32 -14.99
CA ARG A 86 -2.97 18.13 -16.16
C ARG A 86 -1.57 17.72 -15.68
N PRO A 87 -0.94 16.72 -16.30
CA PRO A 87 0.38 16.25 -15.89
C PRO A 87 1.42 17.37 -15.77
N GLY A 88 1.53 18.24 -16.78
CA GLY A 88 2.52 19.34 -16.72
C GLY A 88 2.32 20.29 -15.53
N THR A 89 1.08 20.52 -15.10
CA THR A 89 0.79 21.41 -13.96
C THR A 89 1.18 20.74 -12.64
N VAL A 90 0.76 19.50 -12.42
CA VAL A 90 1.11 18.74 -11.21
C VAL A 90 2.63 18.58 -11.08
N LEU A 91 3.29 18.15 -12.17
CA LEU A 91 4.72 17.89 -12.17
C LEU A 91 5.55 19.16 -11.93
N SER A 92 5.12 20.32 -12.44
CA SER A 92 5.79 21.59 -12.16
C SER A 92 5.52 22.12 -10.75
N THR A 93 4.34 21.85 -10.20
CA THR A 93 3.96 22.24 -8.83
C THR A 93 4.79 21.54 -7.76
N TYR A 94 5.18 20.29 -8.03
CA TYR A 94 5.97 19.44 -7.12
C TYR A 94 7.33 19.02 -7.72
N ASP A 95 7.90 19.86 -8.60
CA ASP A 95 9.19 19.59 -9.27
C ASP A 95 10.31 19.25 -8.27
N TYR A 96 10.33 19.94 -7.12
CA TYR A 96 11.32 19.67 -6.08
C TYR A 96 11.23 18.24 -5.52
N SER A 97 10.04 17.80 -5.08
CA SER A 97 9.82 16.44 -4.56
C SER A 97 10.12 15.39 -5.63
N LEU A 98 9.69 15.63 -6.88
CA LEU A 98 9.93 14.71 -8.00
C LEU A 98 11.42 14.61 -8.35
N ARG A 99 12.19 15.71 -8.24
CA ARG A 99 13.65 15.67 -8.41
C ARG A 99 14.33 14.92 -7.27
N MET A 100 13.78 14.94 -6.05
CA MET A 100 14.27 14.10 -4.97
C MET A 100 14.05 12.61 -5.27
N GLU A 101 12.87 12.24 -5.79
CA GLU A 101 12.62 10.88 -6.29
C GLU A 101 13.56 10.50 -7.44
N ALA A 102 13.78 11.41 -8.40
CA ALA A 102 14.65 11.17 -9.55
C ALA A 102 16.08 10.79 -9.16
N ARG A 103 16.58 11.28 -8.01
CA ARG A 103 17.90 10.88 -7.48
C ARG A 103 17.96 9.39 -7.16
N PHE A 104 16.87 8.79 -6.68
CA PHE A 104 16.80 7.34 -6.48
C PHE A 104 16.90 6.60 -7.81
N HIS A 105 16.21 7.09 -8.85
CA HIS A 105 16.25 6.47 -10.17
C HIS A 105 17.64 6.54 -10.80
N GLN A 106 18.29 7.70 -10.72
CA GLN A 106 19.68 7.89 -11.17
C GLN A 106 20.68 7.00 -10.42
N ALA A 107 20.36 6.62 -9.18
CA ALA A 107 21.13 5.69 -8.37
C ALA A 107 20.70 4.22 -8.53
N SER A 108 19.85 3.90 -9.53
CA SER A 108 19.30 2.56 -9.79
C SER A 108 18.58 1.93 -8.60
N ARG A 109 17.91 2.77 -7.78
CA ARG A 109 17.21 2.42 -6.54
C ARG A 109 15.78 2.97 -6.52
N TYR A 110 15.09 2.89 -7.65
CA TYR A 110 13.73 3.43 -7.78
C TYR A 110 12.84 2.50 -8.58
N LEU A 111 11.65 2.22 -8.05
CA LEU A 111 10.59 1.49 -8.73
C LEU A 111 9.32 2.34 -8.70
N ARG A 112 8.69 2.52 -9.86
CA ARG A 112 7.45 3.29 -9.99
C ARG A 112 6.34 2.40 -10.54
N PHE A 113 5.17 2.55 -9.96
CA PHE A 113 3.95 1.89 -10.38
C PHE A 113 2.91 2.94 -10.74
N TRP A 114 1.95 2.56 -11.58
CA TRP A 114 0.76 3.36 -11.84
C TRP A 114 -0.45 2.79 -11.08
N GLY A 115 -1.30 3.69 -10.64
CA GLY A 115 -2.59 3.45 -10.01
C GLY A 115 -3.74 3.91 -10.91
N ASN A 116 -4.96 3.95 -10.39
CA ASN A 116 -6.09 4.40 -11.20
C ASN A 116 -6.05 5.90 -11.49
N HIS A 117 -5.62 6.74 -10.55
CA HIS A 117 -5.59 8.19 -10.71
C HIS A 117 -4.52 8.65 -11.70
N ASP A 118 -3.43 7.88 -11.81
CA ASP A 118 -2.31 8.15 -12.71
C ASP A 118 -2.08 7.06 -13.77
N ASP A 119 -3.15 6.36 -14.18
CA ASP A 119 -3.16 5.34 -15.24
C ASP A 119 -2.62 5.82 -16.61
N TYR A 120 -2.46 7.13 -16.77
CA TYR A 120 -1.78 7.74 -17.91
C TYR A 120 -0.32 7.25 -18.03
N TRP A 121 0.31 6.90 -16.92
CA TRP A 121 1.67 6.37 -16.86
C TRP A 121 1.81 4.93 -17.31
N ALA A 122 0.71 4.21 -17.57
CA ALA A 122 0.76 2.93 -18.29
C ALA A 122 1.30 3.07 -19.73
N SER A 123 1.35 4.30 -20.27
CA SER A 123 1.89 4.57 -21.60
C SER A 123 3.34 5.05 -21.52
N GLN A 124 4.27 4.24 -22.03
CA GLN A 124 5.69 4.59 -22.06
C GLN A 124 5.97 5.93 -22.77
N SER A 125 5.23 6.25 -23.84
CA SER A 125 5.38 7.53 -24.53
C SER A 125 4.89 8.73 -23.70
N ALA A 126 3.90 8.53 -22.82
CA ALA A 126 3.49 9.54 -21.86
C ALA A 126 4.56 9.75 -20.77
N VAL A 127 5.13 8.66 -20.27
CA VAL A 127 6.24 8.68 -19.30
C VAL A 127 7.44 9.43 -19.88
N GLU A 128 7.90 9.06 -21.07
CA GLU A 128 9.03 9.72 -21.74
C GLU A 128 8.77 11.21 -21.98
N ARG A 129 7.54 11.58 -22.37
CA ARG A 129 7.17 12.97 -22.62
C ARG A 129 7.15 13.82 -21.36
N HIS A 130 6.63 13.30 -20.25
CA HIS A 130 6.30 14.10 -19.08
C HIS A 130 7.23 13.85 -17.88
N LEU A 131 7.56 12.59 -17.58
CA LEU A 131 8.46 12.22 -16.49
C LEU A 131 9.93 12.19 -16.95
N GLY A 132 10.18 11.87 -18.22
CA GLY A 132 11.52 11.84 -18.82
C GLY A 132 12.37 13.10 -18.56
N PRO A 133 11.82 14.33 -18.69
CA PRO A 133 12.55 15.56 -18.37
C PRO A 133 13.02 15.70 -16.91
N ILE A 134 12.40 14.96 -15.97
CA ILE A 134 12.72 15.02 -14.54
C ILE A 134 13.59 13.82 -14.13
N PHE A 135 13.19 12.62 -14.52
CA PHE A 135 13.82 11.37 -14.11
C PHE A 135 14.97 10.95 -15.04
N GLY A 136 14.98 11.40 -16.28
CA GLY A 136 15.86 10.90 -17.33
C GLY A 136 15.16 9.90 -18.27
N PRO A 137 15.85 9.44 -19.32
CA PRO A 137 15.27 8.53 -20.30
C PRO A 137 15.00 7.15 -19.69
N ASN A 138 14.06 6.40 -20.30
CA ASN A 138 13.79 5.00 -19.98
C ASN A 138 13.36 4.70 -18.54
N LEU A 139 12.66 5.63 -17.87
CA LEU A 139 12.02 5.33 -16.59
C LEU A 139 10.97 4.22 -16.78
N PRO A 140 11.12 3.02 -16.19
CA PRO A 140 10.08 2.01 -16.25
C PRO A 140 8.96 2.36 -15.25
N VAL A 141 7.71 2.20 -15.69
CA VAL A 141 6.53 2.29 -14.82
C VAL A 141 5.74 0.99 -14.93
N HIS A 142 5.53 0.35 -13.79
CA HIS A 142 4.97 -1.01 -13.70
C HIS A 142 3.49 -0.98 -13.31
N GLU A 143 2.71 -1.96 -13.78
CA GLU A 143 1.37 -2.19 -13.23
C GLU A 143 1.46 -2.95 -11.90
N ALA A 144 2.29 -3.99 -11.88
CA ALA A 144 2.56 -4.84 -10.73
C ALA A 144 3.94 -5.51 -10.90
N MET A 145 4.50 -6.04 -9.82
CA MET A 145 5.82 -6.68 -9.81
C MET A 145 5.88 -7.77 -8.76
N THR A 146 6.47 -8.91 -9.11
CA THR A 146 6.72 -10.01 -8.18
C THR A 146 8.22 -10.11 -7.91
N PHE A 147 8.59 -10.21 -6.63
CA PHE A 147 9.92 -10.58 -6.19
C PHE A 147 9.93 -12.02 -5.70
N GLN A 148 11.01 -12.74 -5.97
CA GLN A 148 11.38 -13.96 -5.27
C GLN A 148 12.21 -13.53 -4.05
N VAL A 149 11.66 -13.74 -2.86
CA VAL A 149 12.35 -13.45 -1.61
C VAL A 149 13.24 -14.62 -1.24
N VAL A 150 14.51 -14.32 -0.93
CA VAL A 150 15.51 -15.32 -0.57
C VAL A 150 16.24 -14.92 0.72
N ASN A 151 16.67 -15.93 1.47
CA ASN A 151 17.60 -15.78 2.59
C ASN A 151 18.85 -16.61 2.28
N GLY A 152 19.86 -15.97 1.71
CA GLY A 152 20.99 -16.70 1.11
C GLY A 152 20.55 -17.53 -0.10
N PRO A 153 20.89 -18.83 -0.18
CA PRO A 153 20.53 -19.67 -1.32
C PRO A 153 19.07 -20.17 -1.29
N GLU A 154 18.36 -19.99 -0.17
CA GLU A 154 17.04 -20.59 0.05
C GLU A 154 15.91 -19.61 -0.33
N PRO A 155 14.98 -20.00 -1.22
CA PRO A 155 13.77 -19.22 -1.47
C PRO A 155 12.80 -19.33 -0.30
N LEU A 156 12.38 -18.19 0.23
CA LEU A 156 11.37 -18.12 1.31
C LEU A 156 9.95 -18.00 0.79
N GLY A 157 9.77 -17.43 -0.41
CA GLY A 157 8.48 -17.16 -0.99
C GLY A 157 8.51 -15.97 -1.93
N ARG A 158 7.34 -15.40 -2.22
CA ARG A 158 7.14 -14.29 -3.13
C ARG A 158 6.66 -13.04 -2.41
N LEU A 159 7.08 -11.89 -2.91
CA LEU A 159 6.54 -10.58 -2.53
C LEU A 159 5.92 -9.95 -3.76
N PHE A 160 4.60 -9.75 -3.74
CA PHE A 160 3.86 -9.18 -4.85
C PHE A 160 3.43 -7.74 -4.53
N LEU A 161 3.87 -6.81 -5.37
CA LEU A 161 3.55 -5.39 -5.28
C LEU A 161 2.55 -5.02 -6.37
N ALA A 162 1.43 -4.42 -5.98
CA ALA A 162 0.45 -3.81 -6.88
C ALA A 162 -0.18 -2.61 -6.18
N HIS A 163 -0.68 -1.61 -6.92
CA HIS A 163 -1.33 -0.48 -6.26
C HIS A 163 -2.68 -0.87 -5.60
N GLY A 164 -3.48 -1.72 -6.25
CA GLY A 164 -4.79 -2.19 -5.75
C GLY A 164 -5.99 -1.73 -6.58
N HIS A 165 -5.78 -0.92 -7.63
CA HIS A 165 -6.84 -0.48 -8.55
C HIS A 165 -7.37 -1.59 -9.47
N GLN A 166 -6.71 -2.76 -9.49
CA GLN A 166 -7.04 -3.89 -10.35
C GLN A 166 -8.53 -4.25 -10.26
N GLY A 167 -9.15 -4.16 -9.09
CA GLY A 167 -10.59 -4.42 -8.88
C GLY A 167 -11.57 -3.25 -9.09
N SER A 168 -11.10 -2.02 -9.37
CA SER A 168 -11.95 -0.83 -9.51
C SER A 168 -12.80 -0.87 -10.79
N SER A 169 -13.96 -0.18 -10.82
CA SER A 169 -15.04 -0.38 -11.80
C SER A 169 -14.72 -0.04 -13.27
N THR A 170 -13.50 0.40 -13.58
CA THR A 170 -13.05 0.86 -14.91
C THR A 170 -12.29 -0.19 -15.73
N SER A 171 -11.87 -1.30 -15.13
CA SER A 171 -11.29 -2.50 -15.77
C SER A 171 -12.36 -3.46 -16.36
N ASP A 172 -12.76 -3.17 -17.59
CA ASP A 172 -13.17 -4.09 -18.66
C ASP A 172 -14.54 -4.83 -18.72
N GLY A 173 -15.12 -4.72 -19.93
CA GLY A 173 -16.07 -5.60 -20.62
C GLY A 173 -15.74 -5.54 -22.14
N ARG A 174 -16.46 -6.22 -23.05
CA ARG A 174 -16.14 -6.29 -24.52
C ARG A 174 -15.93 -4.95 -25.26
N PHE A 175 -16.19 -3.80 -24.63
CA PHE A 175 -15.99 -2.44 -25.15
C PHE A 175 -14.98 -1.60 -24.35
N ALA A 176 -14.18 -2.22 -23.48
CA ALA A 176 -13.25 -1.54 -22.58
C ALA A 176 -12.23 -0.57 -23.23
N PRO A 177 -11.62 -0.87 -24.39
CA PRO A 177 -10.75 0.12 -25.04
C PRO A 177 -11.53 1.36 -25.47
N VAL A 178 -12.81 1.23 -25.83
CA VAL A 178 -13.70 2.34 -26.19
C VAL A 178 -14.16 3.12 -24.96
N SER A 179 -14.44 2.44 -23.83
CA SER A 179 -14.80 3.11 -22.58
C SER A 179 -13.60 3.83 -21.95
N ARG A 180 -12.40 3.22 -21.95
CA ARG A 180 -11.15 3.87 -21.52
C ARG A 180 -10.81 5.06 -22.42
N PHE A 181 -11.06 4.95 -23.73
CA PHE A 181 -10.90 6.06 -24.65
C PHE A 181 -11.87 7.21 -24.34
N PHE A 182 -13.17 6.92 -24.15
CA PHE A 182 -14.16 7.94 -23.81
C PHE A 182 -13.90 8.56 -22.43
N VAL A 183 -13.61 7.76 -21.41
CA VAL A 183 -13.29 8.25 -20.07
C VAL A 183 -12.05 9.15 -20.12
N ARG A 184 -10.99 8.73 -20.81
CA ARG A 184 -9.73 9.46 -20.87
C ARG A 184 -9.78 10.73 -21.74
N TRP A 185 -10.51 10.71 -22.85
CA TRP A 185 -10.47 11.77 -23.86
C TRP A 185 -11.74 12.62 -23.96
N ALA A 186 -12.86 12.18 -23.39
CA ALA A 186 -14.10 12.97 -23.34
C ALA A 186 -14.46 13.32 -21.89
N TRP A 187 -14.59 12.32 -21.00
CA TRP A 187 -15.05 12.54 -19.63
C TRP A 187 -14.04 13.27 -18.75
N ARG A 188 -12.77 12.82 -18.68
CA ARG A 188 -11.74 13.47 -17.86
C ARG A 188 -11.58 14.94 -18.24
N PRO A 189 -11.44 15.34 -19.52
CA PRO A 189 -11.42 16.76 -19.88
C PRO A 189 -12.65 17.55 -19.40
N ILE A 190 -13.85 16.97 -19.44
CA ILE A 190 -15.08 17.58 -18.91
C ILE A 190 -15.02 17.67 -17.38
N GLN A 191 -14.59 16.62 -16.68
CA GLN A 191 -14.41 16.61 -15.22
C GLN A 191 -13.37 17.66 -14.79
N ARG A 192 -12.22 17.77 -15.47
CA ARG A 192 -11.22 18.81 -15.22
C ARG A 192 -11.76 20.23 -15.45
N LEU A 193 -12.62 20.41 -16.47
CA LEU A 193 -13.21 21.71 -16.80
C LEU A 193 -14.33 22.10 -15.83
N THR A 194 -15.12 21.13 -15.37
CA THR A 194 -16.33 21.37 -14.58
C THR A 194 -16.11 21.18 -13.08
N LYS A 195 -15.00 20.55 -12.67
CA LYS A 195 -14.75 20.04 -11.31
C LYS A 195 -15.87 19.17 -10.75
N ILE A 196 -16.74 18.62 -11.62
CA ILE A 196 -17.82 17.71 -11.23
C ILE A 196 -17.26 16.28 -11.20
N SER A 197 -17.09 15.71 -10.00
CA SER A 197 -16.75 14.29 -9.87
C SER A 197 -17.97 13.42 -10.21
N ALA A 198 -17.99 12.76 -11.36
CA ALA A 198 -18.91 11.63 -11.55
C ALA A 198 -18.25 10.38 -10.98
N ASN A 199 -18.66 10.05 -9.75
CA ASN A 199 -18.19 8.93 -8.94
C ASN A 199 -16.77 9.08 -8.42
N THR A 200 -16.65 9.24 -7.09
CA THR A 200 -15.49 8.71 -6.37
C THR A 200 -15.98 7.53 -5.54
N PRO A 201 -15.91 6.29 -6.07
CA PRO A 201 -16.15 5.09 -5.27
C PRO A 201 -15.14 5.00 -4.10
N ALA A 202 -13.97 5.65 -4.21
CA ALA A 202 -12.92 5.72 -3.20
C ALA A 202 -13.22 6.64 -1.99
N SER A 203 -14.30 7.42 -1.97
CA SER A 203 -14.76 8.12 -0.75
C SER A 203 -15.74 7.31 0.08
N SER A 204 -16.26 6.21 -0.48
CA SER A 204 -17.15 5.32 0.28
C SER A 204 -16.33 4.31 1.07
N TRP A 205 -16.35 4.48 2.38
CA TRP A 205 -15.75 3.58 3.36
C TRP A 205 -16.09 2.10 3.05
N ALA A 206 -17.34 1.80 2.71
CA ALA A 206 -17.80 0.45 2.39
C ALA A 206 -17.13 -0.15 1.15
N LEU A 207 -16.71 0.67 0.18
CA LEU A 207 -15.97 0.16 -0.98
C LEU A 207 -14.49 -0.07 -0.65
N ARG A 208 -13.85 0.79 0.15
CA ARG A 208 -12.48 0.58 0.61
C ARG A 208 -12.36 -0.76 1.34
N GLN A 209 -13.34 -1.10 2.17
CA GLN A 209 -13.38 -2.41 2.83
C GLN A 209 -13.59 -3.56 1.84
N VAL A 210 -14.57 -3.48 0.93
CA VAL A 210 -14.76 -4.54 -0.09
C VAL A 210 -13.50 -4.76 -0.93
N MET A 211 -12.73 -3.71 -1.20
CA MET A 211 -11.44 -3.80 -1.89
C MET A 211 -10.39 -4.49 -1.03
N ASN A 212 -10.20 -4.07 0.23
CA ASN A 212 -9.28 -4.71 1.18
C ASN A 212 -9.62 -6.19 1.39
N ASP A 213 -10.88 -6.51 1.69
CA ASP A 213 -11.36 -7.87 1.89
C ASP A 213 -11.17 -8.73 0.65
N GLY A 214 -11.47 -8.20 -0.53
CA GLY A 214 -11.30 -8.93 -1.79
C GLY A 214 -9.83 -9.24 -2.10
N MET A 215 -8.93 -8.27 -1.88
CA MET A 215 -7.50 -8.45 -2.07
C MET A 215 -6.90 -9.37 -1.00
N TYR A 216 -7.38 -9.28 0.24
CA TYR A 216 -6.96 -10.18 1.31
C TYR A 216 -7.42 -11.62 1.05
N ARG A 217 -8.69 -11.82 0.64
CA ARG A 217 -9.20 -13.14 0.21
C ARG A 217 -8.35 -13.72 -0.89
N TRP A 218 -8.01 -12.92 -1.89
CA TRP A 218 -7.16 -13.35 -2.98
C TRP A 218 -5.80 -13.83 -2.46
N ALA A 219 -5.15 -13.06 -1.59
CA ALA A 219 -3.87 -13.43 -1.00
C ALA A 219 -3.97 -14.72 -0.15
N CYS A 220 -5.03 -14.86 0.65
CA CYS A 220 -5.28 -16.08 1.42
C CYS A 220 -5.48 -17.31 0.52
N GLN A 221 -6.37 -17.20 -0.48
CA GLN A 221 -6.63 -18.29 -1.44
C GLN A 221 -5.34 -18.77 -2.11
N ARG A 222 -4.50 -17.83 -2.56
CA ARG A 222 -3.21 -18.16 -3.19
C ARG A 222 -2.24 -18.86 -2.26
N ASN A 223 -2.24 -18.52 -0.97
CA ASN A 223 -1.39 -19.20 0.01
C ASN A 223 -1.96 -20.58 0.41
N THR A 224 -3.28 -20.75 0.45
CA THR A 224 -3.90 -22.07 0.66
C THR A 224 -3.69 -23.01 -0.53
N GLU A 225 -3.62 -22.47 -1.75
CA GLU A 225 -3.38 -23.24 -2.99
C GLU A 225 -1.89 -23.45 -3.30
N ALA A 226 -0.99 -22.74 -2.62
CA ALA A 226 0.46 -22.87 -2.82
C ALA A 226 0.89 -24.32 -2.56
N SER A 227 1.61 -24.89 -3.52
CA SER A 227 2.02 -26.30 -3.48
C SER A 227 3.54 -26.49 -3.35
N ALA A 228 4.30 -25.39 -3.37
CA ALA A 228 5.75 -25.39 -3.18
C ALA A 228 6.20 -24.29 -2.22
N GLN A 229 7.30 -24.54 -1.51
CA GLN A 229 7.92 -23.62 -0.53
C GLN A 229 8.32 -22.26 -1.14
N GLY A 230 8.50 -22.15 -2.46
CA GLY A 230 8.78 -20.88 -3.12
C GLY A 230 7.54 -20.07 -3.53
N GLU A 231 6.33 -20.58 -3.28
CA GLU A 231 5.06 -20.02 -3.79
C GLU A 231 4.26 -19.24 -2.74
N ALA A 232 4.53 -19.43 -1.45
CA ALA A 232 3.93 -18.61 -0.39
C ALA A 232 4.14 -17.12 -0.71
N MET A 233 3.11 -16.31 -0.56
CA MET A 233 3.07 -14.98 -1.14
C MET A 233 2.60 -13.94 -0.13
N ILE A 234 3.37 -12.86 -0.02
CA ILE A 234 2.97 -11.62 0.64
C ILE A 234 2.51 -10.62 -0.42
N LEU A 235 1.37 -9.99 -0.21
CA LEU A 235 0.81 -8.91 -1.03
C LEU A 235 0.99 -7.56 -0.31
N ILE A 236 1.59 -6.57 -0.98
CA ILE A 236 1.64 -5.17 -0.52
C ILE A 236 0.89 -4.28 -1.52
N VAL A 237 -0.03 -3.45 -1.00
CA VAL A 237 -0.87 -2.51 -1.78
C VAL A 237 -0.94 -1.09 -1.18
N GLY A 238 -1.60 -0.15 -1.87
CA GLY A 238 -1.83 1.23 -1.41
C GLY A 238 -3.29 1.65 -1.35
N HIS A 239 -3.98 1.57 -2.50
CA HIS A 239 -5.31 2.07 -2.91
C HIS A 239 -6.44 2.38 -1.88
N THR A 240 -6.46 1.81 -0.68
CA THR A 240 -7.56 2.00 0.29
C THR A 240 -7.33 3.12 1.31
N HIS A 241 -6.14 3.74 1.30
CA HIS A 241 -5.74 4.82 2.23
C HIS A 241 -5.77 4.41 3.72
N ARG A 242 -6.01 3.13 4.01
CA ARG A 242 -5.99 2.54 5.35
C ARG A 242 -4.75 1.65 5.45
N PRO A 243 -3.77 1.99 6.29
CA PRO A 243 -2.65 1.10 6.50
C PRO A 243 -3.15 -0.19 7.16
N ILE A 244 -2.75 -1.32 6.60
CA ILE A 244 -3.07 -2.66 7.11
C ILE A 244 -1.75 -3.40 7.20
N PHE A 245 -1.50 -4.09 8.31
CA PHE A 245 -0.21 -4.71 8.53
C PHE A 245 -0.39 -6.17 8.94
N ALA A 246 0.06 -7.08 8.09
CA ALA A 246 -0.06 -8.53 8.27
C ALA A 246 -1.52 -8.96 8.55
N SER A 247 -2.46 -8.41 7.77
CA SER A 247 -3.93 -8.63 7.84
C SER A 247 -4.62 -8.44 9.20
N ALA A 248 -3.88 -8.17 10.27
CA ALA A 248 -4.44 -7.77 11.54
C ALA A 248 -5.04 -6.36 11.38
N SER A 249 -6.31 -6.22 11.74
CA SER A 249 -6.83 -4.89 12.06
C SER A 249 -6.08 -4.36 13.29
N HIS A 250 -5.98 -3.05 13.41
CA HIS A 250 -5.42 -2.40 14.59
C HIS A 250 -6.12 -2.91 15.86
N LEU A 251 -7.44 -3.14 15.79
CA LEU A 251 -8.24 -3.75 16.86
C LEU A 251 -7.77 -5.17 17.22
N ALA A 252 -7.56 -6.05 16.24
CA ALA A 252 -7.13 -7.43 16.49
C ALA A 252 -5.74 -7.49 17.14
N THR A 253 -4.84 -6.58 16.76
CA THR A 253 -3.52 -6.46 17.40
C THR A 253 -3.64 -6.05 18.85
N VAL A 254 -4.42 -4.99 19.13
CA VAL A 254 -4.67 -4.49 20.48
C VAL A 254 -5.37 -5.54 21.34
N GLN A 255 -6.28 -6.33 20.76
CA GLN A 255 -6.93 -7.46 21.44
C GLN A 255 -5.94 -8.54 21.85
N ALA A 256 -5.06 -8.98 20.95
CA ALA A 256 -4.05 -9.99 21.28
C ALA A 256 -3.05 -9.50 22.34
N GLU A 257 -2.62 -8.23 22.25
CA GLU A 257 -1.77 -7.61 23.26
C GLU A 257 -2.48 -7.48 24.61
N LEU A 258 -3.77 -7.14 24.60
CA LEU A 258 -4.61 -7.05 25.80
C LEU A 258 -4.76 -8.41 26.47
N GLU A 259 -5.03 -9.49 25.71
CA GLU A 259 -5.09 -10.85 26.24
C GLU A 259 -3.79 -11.26 26.91
N SER A 260 -2.64 -11.00 26.27
CA SER A 260 -1.32 -11.25 26.84
C SER A 260 -1.06 -10.41 28.10
N ALA A 261 -1.39 -9.12 28.08
CA ALA A 261 -1.22 -8.21 29.22
C ALA A 261 -2.12 -8.63 30.41
N LEU A 262 -3.34 -9.07 30.14
CA LEU A 262 -4.26 -9.61 31.15
C LEU A 262 -3.71 -10.90 31.78
N ALA A 263 -3.16 -11.82 30.98
CA ALA A 263 -2.52 -13.03 31.50
C ALA A 263 -1.34 -12.69 32.43
N HIS A 264 -0.49 -11.74 32.03
CA HIS A 264 0.59 -11.27 32.90
C HIS A 264 0.08 -10.56 34.15
N LEU A 265 -0.98 -9.75 34.07
CA LEU A 265 -1.56 -9.12 35.25
C LEU A 265 -2.12 -10.15 36.24
N GLN A 266 -2.70 -11.26 35.77
CA GLN A 266 -3.19 -12.36 36.63
C GLN A 266 -2.07 -13.00 37.47
N GLU A 267 -0.86 -13.14 36.92
CA GLU A 267 0.29 -13.67 37.66
C GLU A 267 0.75 -12.75 38.81
N ARG A 268 0.57 -11.43 38.64
CA ARG A 268 0.95 -10.41 39.63
C ARG A 268 -0.12 -9.31 39.72
N PRO A 269 -1.23 -9.57 40.43
CA PRO A 269 -2.38 -8.68 40.44
C PRO A 269 -2.07 -7.29 40.98
N ASP A 270 -1.10 -7.14 41.88
CA ASP A 270 -0.76 -5.89 42.56
C ASP A 270 0.35 -5.09 41.88
N ASP A 271 0.82 -5.51 40.70
CA ASP A 271 1.86 -4.80 39.95
C ASP A 271 1.26 -3.55 39.26
N PRO A 272 1.65 -2.33 39.68
CA PRO A 272 1.06 -1.09 39.16
C PRO A 272 1.41 -0.84 37.69
N ASP A 273 2.55 -1.33 37.20
CA ASP A 273 2.96 -1.15 35.81
C ASP A 273 2.18 -2.08 34.88
N ARG A 274 1.93 -3.33 35.32
CA ARG A 274 1.06 -4.27 34.59
C ARG A 274 -0.37 -3.75 34.52
N ARG A 275 -0.91 -3.21 35.62
CA ARG A 275 -2.25 -2.58 35.63
C ARG A 275 -2.32 -1.40 34.66
N ARG A 276 -1.29 -0.56 34.64
CA ARG A 276 -1.21 0.58 33.71
C ARG A 276 -1.23 0.11 32.25
N ARG A 277 -0.43 -0.90 31.89
CA ARG A 277 -0.38 -1.43 30.52
C ARG A 277 -1.73 -1.99 30.07
N VAL A 278 -2.43 -2.73 30.93
CA VAL A 278 -3.80 -3.22 30.65
C VAL A 278 -4.75 -2.04 30.44
N ALA A 279 -4.73 -1.03 31.32
CA ALA A 279 -5.60 0.14 31.19
C ALA A 279 -5.35 0.95 29.90
N GLU A 280 -4.08 1.08 29.48
CA GLU A 280 -3.72 1.72 28.21
C GLU A 280 -4.29 0.95 27.01
N LEU A 281 -4.14 -0.38 27.00
CA LEU A 281 -4.65 -1.25 25.93
C LEU A 281 -6.20 -1.30 25.89
N GLU A 282 -6.86 -1.30 27.04
CA GLU A 282 -8.34 -1.21 27.11
C GLU A 282 -8.84 0.14 26.59
N ALA A 283 -8.17 1.25 26.96
CA ALA A 283 -8.52 2.58 26.46
C ALA A 283 -8.33 2.69 24.94
N GLU A 284 -7.23 2.13 24.42
CA GLU A 284 -6.96 2.04 22.99
C GLU A 284 -8.02 1.19 22.26
N GLN A 285 -8.39 0.02 22.81
CA GLN A 285 -9.46 -0.82 22.26
C GLN A 285 -10.79 -0.05 22.15
N GLU A 286 -11.20 0.64 23.20
CA GLU A 286 -12.46 1.40 23.19
C GLU A 286 -12.40 2.62 22.26
N TRP A 287 -11.24 3.28 22.16
CA TRP A 287 -11.02 4.34 21.17
C TRP A 287 -11.21 3.82 19.74
N ILE A 288 -10.61 2.68 19.42
CA ILE A 288 -10.73 2.03 18.11
C ILE A 288 -12.19 1.65 17.85
N ARG A 289 -12.85 0.98 18.80
CA ARG A 289 -14.28 0.62 18.68
C ARG A 289 -15.17 1.84 18.46
N ALA A 290 -14.89 2.96 19.11
CA ALA A 290 -15.63 4.20 18.93
C ALA A 290 -15.40 4.81 17.54
N GLN A 291 -14.17 4.78 17.03
CA GLN A 291 -13.87 5.16 15.64
C GLN A 291 -14.57 4.22 14.64
N GLU A 292 -14.51 2.91 14.86
CA GLU A 292 -15.23 1.93 14.05
C GLU A 292 -16.74 2.14 14.15
N THR A 293 -17.31 2.52 15.29
CA THR A 293 -18.76 2.80 15.36
C THR A 293 -19.17 3.99 14.46
N GLN A 294 -18.25 4.92 14.22
CA GLN A 294 -18.43 6.03 13.26
C GLN A 294 -18.07 5.61 11.82
N GLU A 295 -17.24 4.57 11.66
CA GLU A 295 -16.73 3.99 10.41
C GLU A 295 -16.71 2.43 10.47
N PRO A 296 -17.87 1.75 10.38
CA PRO A 296 -18.11 0.40 10.95
C PRO A 296 -17.29 -0.73 10.34
N ASP A 297 -16.17 -1.16 10.94
CA ASP A 297 -15.30 -2.24 10.42
C ASP A 297 -16.12 -3.45 9.97
N GLY A 298 -16.12 -3.65 8.66
CA GLY A 298 -16.98 -4.59 7.96
C GLY A 298 -16.20 -5.78 7.42
N SER A 299 -14.99 -6.02 7.95
CA SER A 299 -14.21 -7.19 7.59
C SER A 299 -15.06 -8.43 7.83
N GLU A 300 -15.28 -9.23 6.78
CA GLU A 300 -16.07 -10.46 6.94
C GLU A 300 -15.43 -11.38 7.98
N ALA A 301 -16.23 -11.82 8.97
CA ALA A 301 -15.80 -12.65 10.08
C ALA A 301 -15.21 -14.03 9.70
N ASP A 302 -15.29 -14.42 8.42
CA ASP A 302 -14.87 -15.72 7.89
C ASP A 302 -13.53 -15.66 7.13
N LEU A 303 -12.79 -14.56 7.21
CA LEU A 303 -11.49 -14.46 6.55
C LEU A 303 -10.42 -15.30 7.30
N PRO A 304 -9.59 -16.10 6.59
CA PRO A 304 -8.48 -16.81 7.23
C PRO A 304 -7.55 -15.83 7.94
N ASP A 305 -6.92 -16.23 9.05
CA ASP A 305 -5.92 -15.43 9.75
C ASP A 305 -4.50 -15.76 9.23
N LEU A 306 -4.16 -15.22 8.05
CA LEU A 306 -2.87 -15.39 7.39
C LEU A 306 -2.16 -14.04 7.22
N PRO A 307 -0.91 -13.87 7.70
CA PRO A 307 -0.18 -12.60 7.64
C PRO A 307 0.37 -12.27 6.23
N CYS A 308 -0.45 -12.40 5.19
CA CYS A 308 -0.06 -12.30 3.78
C CYS A 308 -0.48 -10.98 3.12
N TYR A 309 -1.13 -10.05 3.84
CA TYR A 309 -1.66 -8.81 3.26
C TYR A 309 -1.22 -7.56 4.02
N PHE A 310 -0.67 -6.62 3.27
CA PHE A 310 -0.17 -5.34 3.77
C PHE A 310 -0.67 -4.21 2.89
N ASN A 311 -1.03 -3.10 3.52
CA ASN A 311 -1.36 -1.85 2.87
C ASN A 311 -0.47 -0.73 3.42
N THR A 312 0.15 0.03 2.52
CA THR A 312 1.07 1.13 2.83
C THR A 312 0.40 2.36 3.45
N GLY A 313 -0.93 2.44 3.41
CA GLY A 313 -1.73 3.58 3.85
C GLY A 313 -1.79 4.66 2.78
N CYS A 314 -1.41 5.90 3.11
CA CYS A 314 -1.32 6.96 2.11
C CYS A 314 -0.28 8.02 2.46
N CYS A 315 0.02 8.85 1.45
CA CYS A 315 0.86 10.04 1.59
C CYS A 315 0.03 11.34 1.52
N SER A 316 -1.24 11.29 1.92
CA SER A 316 -2.20 12.40 1.79
C SER A 316 -3.09 12.59 3.04
N PHE A 317 -2.63 12.19 4.22
CA PHE A 317 -3.41 12.38 5.44
C PHE A 317 -3.63 13.88 5.75
N LEU A 318 -4.82 14.21 6.25
CA LEU A 318 -5.25 15.59 6.49
C LEU A 318 -4.47 16.30 7.60
N ASP A 319 -3.89 15.53 8.52
CA ASP A 319 -3.02 15.97 9.62
C ASP A 319 -1.58 16.28 9.16
N GLY A 320 -1.21 15.89 7.93
CA GLY A 320 0.12 16.10 7.37
C GLY A 320 1.05 14.89 7.53
N ASP A 321 0.56 13.80 8.10
CA ASP A 321 1.32 12.57 8.26
C ASP A 321 1.39 11.81 6.93
N ILE A 322 2.36 10.90 6.83
CA ILE A 322 2.43 9.87 5.78
C ILE A 322 2.74 8.53 6.41
N THR A 323 2.25 7.46 5.78
CA THR A 323 2.65 6.10 6.12
C THR A 323 3.31 5.40 4.94
N GLY A 324 4.12 4.38 5.24
CA GLY A 324 4.70 3.51 4.23
C GLY A 324 5.11 2.17 4.80
N ILE A 325 5.44 1.22 3.93
CA ILE A 325 6.03 -0.05 4.33
C ILE A 325 7.54 0.02 4.14
N GLU A 326 8.27 -0.13 5.24
CA GLU A 326 9.72 -0.24 5.26
C GLU A 326 10.11 -1.73 5.28
N ILE A 327 11.04 -2.14 4.41
CA ILE A 327 11.67 -3.46 4.45
C ILE A 327 13.17 -3.28 4.62
N VAL A 328 13.72 -3.77 5.73
CA VAL A 328 15.16 -3.74 6.01
C VAL A 328 15.59 -5.07 6.55
N ASN A 329 16.49 -5.71 5.83
CA ASN A 329 16.92 -7.07 6.10
C ASN A 329 15.74 -8.05 6.20
N ASP A 330 15.59 -8.74 7.35
CA ASP A 330 14.47 -9.62 7.67
C ASP A 330 13.22 -8.89 8.19
N ARG A 331 13.26 -7.57 8.36
CA ARG A 331 12.17 -6.79 8.97
C ARG A 331 11.30 -6.14 7.93
N ILE A 332 9.99 -6.31 8.10
CA ILE A 332 8.95 -5.50 7.47
C ILE A 332 8.31 -4.63 8.56
N ARG A 333 8.09 -3.35 8.27
CA ARG A 333 7.52 -2.38 9.21
C ARG A 333 6.48 -1.50 8.54
N LEU A 334 5.42 -1.19 9.28
CA LEU A 334 4.61 -0.02 8.99
C LEU A 334 5.25 1.18 9.69
N VAL A 335 5.61 2.21 8.93
CA VAL A 335 6.23 3.42 9.45
C VAL A 335 5.35 4.64 9.17
N ARG A 336 5.36 5.59 10.10
CA ARG A 336 4.73 6.90 9.97
C ARG A 336 5.79 8.01 10.01
N TRP A 337 5.53 9.10 9.31
CA TRP A 337 6.29 10.34 9.41
C TRP A 337 5.32 11.52 9.56
N PRO A 338 5.62 12.51 10.41
CA PRO A 338 6.69 12.56 11.41
C PRO A 338 6.49 11.59 12.58
N ASP A 339 7.40 11.64 13.56
CA ASP A 339 7.23 10.95 14.83
C ASP A 339 6.21 11.64 15.75
N ASP A 340 5.90 11.04 16.90
CA ASP A 340 4.92 11.57 17.86
C ASP A 340 5.29 12.96 18.43
N GLU A 341 6.57 13.35 18.33
CA GLU A 341 7.08 14.66 18.73
C GLU A 341 7.09 15.67 17.57
N ALA A 342 6.45 15.33 16.45
CA ALA A 342 6.42 16.09 15.20
C ALA A 342 7.83 16.39 14.63
N GLN A 343 8.83 15.57 14.98
CA GLN A 343 10.17 15.67 14.42
C GLN A 343 10.24 14.93 13.08
N PRO A 344 11.08 15.40 12.13
CA PRO A 344 11.24 14.77 10.82
C PRO A 344 12.03 13.45 10.93
N ARG A 345 11.40 12.44 11.53
CA ARG A 345 11.93 11.11 11.83
C ARG A 345 10.84 10.05 11.61
N PRO A 346 11.23 8.79 11.34
CA PRO A 346 10.26 7.71 11.25
C PRO A 346 9.80 7.28 12.64
N GLN A 347 8.50 7.03 12.79
CA GLN A 347 7.92 6.27 13.90
C GLN A 347 7.52 4.89 13.39
N THR A 348 8.01 3.82 14.02
CA THR A 348 7.55 2.46 13.72
C THR A 348 6.22 2.23 14.42
N LEU A 349 5.17 1.94 13.64
CA LEU A 349 3.83 1.62 14.13
C LEU A 349 3.66 0.11 14.37
N ALA A 350 4.27 -0.71 13.50
CA ALA A 350 4.26 -2.16 13.63
C ALA A 350 5.50 -2.77 12.95
N GLU A 351 5.97 -3.91 13.46
CA GLU A 351 7.10 -4.67 12.92
C GLU A 351 6.81 -6.17 12.97
N ARG A 352 7.26 -6.91 11.95
CA ARG A 352 7.36 -8.38 11.95
C ARG A 352 8.63 -8.85 11.24
N SER A 353 9.01 -10.09 11.50
CA SER A 353 10.01 -10.84 10.75
C SER A 353 9.38 -11.43 9.49
N LEU A 354 9.96 -11.17 8.33
CA LEU A 354 9.55 -11.77 7.06
C LEU A 354 9.75 -13.28 7.07
N ILE A 355 10.82 -13.77 7.71
CA ILE A 355 11.08 -15.21 7.85
C ILE A 355 9.93 -15.87 8.62
N ASP A 356 9.49 -15.27 9.73
CA ASP A 356 8.41 -15.80 10.57
C ASP A 356 7.06 -15.76 9.83
N ILE A 357 6.82 -14.70 9.05
CA ILE A 357 5.63 -14.60 8.19
C ILE A 357 5.61 -15.74 7.18
N TYR A 358 6.69 -15.96 6.43
CA TYR A 358 6.75 -17.04 5.44
C TYR A 358 6.64 -18.42 6.08
N ALA A 359 7.27 -18.64 7.25
CA ALA A 359 7.10 -19.89 8.00
C ALA A 359 5.62 -20.16 8.32
N ARG A 360 4.90 -19.15 8.84
CA ARG A 360 3.46 -19.28 9.14
C ARG A 360 2.61 -19.51 7.88
N LEU A 361 2.98 -18.93 6.74
CA LEU A 361 2.29 -19.19 5.47
C LEU A 361 2.52 -20.62 4.97
N HIS A 362 3.73 -21.17 5.14
CA HIS A 362 4.01 -22.58 4.80
C HIS A 362 3.27 -23.56 5.71
N GLU A 363 3.22 -23.29 7.01
CA GLU A 363 2.44 -24.09 7.96
C GLU A 363 0.96 -24.14 7.57
N ALA A 364 0.40 -22.99 7.16
CA ALA A 364 -0.98 -22.90 6.71
C ALA A 364 -1.25 -23.62 5.38
N ALA A 365 -0.26 -23.70 4.49
CA ALA A 365 -0.36 -24.44 3.22
C ALA A 365 -0.26 -25.97 3.40
N GLY A 366 0.01 -26.46 4.63
CA GLY A 366 0.15 -27.90 4.90
C GLY A 366 1.46 -28.48 4.35
N HIS A 367 2.50 -27.66 4.22
CA HIS A 367 3.84 -28.09 3.84
C HIS A 367 4.72 -28.23 5.11
N PRO A 368 5.04 -29.47 5.55
CA PRO A 368 6.01 -29.70 6.61
C PRO A 368 7.44 -29.39 6.17
#